data_AF-A0A5C6B2L5-F1
#
_entry.id   AF-A0A5C6B2L5-F1
#
_cell.length_a   1.000
_cell.length_b   1.000
_cell.length_c   1.000
_cell.angle_alpha   90.00
_cell.angle_beta   90.00
_cell.angle_gamma   90.00
#
_symmetry.space_group_name_H-M   'P 1'
#
loop_
_entity.id
_entity.type
_entity.pdbx_description
1 polymer ?
#
loop_
_entity_poly.entity_id
_entity_poly.type
_entity_poly.pdbx_seq_one_letter_code
_entity_poly.pdbx_strand_id
1 'polypeptide(L)'
;MKKNGYYGPFFWLALISFAVPFVVAAKAFHEVKLTTRPSISADPSGVDHNLWDYLLKSYVDGGLVDYDAMSRDYLFRTYLRQLSEAEPQNLTTATDQLALLCNAYNAFVIDGVIRHKIADSVMNFQQDELGFFDIKEHLFAGKTLSLNQIEHELIRKRFREPRIHVALVCAARDCPSIRREAYTGRRLGTQLQDQSVLFANTPKYVHYDESTNTVQLSPLLDWYGDDWSTAGGYLAWLSGLTEDQNLKQKLIHANLGSVDVVFMDYDWSLNGQGVTQSAGKADTPKASFGSGTVPNQ
;
A
#
# COMPACT_ATOMS: atom_id res chain seq x y z
N MET A 1 6.88 -30.10 63.96
CA MET A 1 7.45 -31.09 63.02
C MET A 1 7.47 -30.49 61.62
N LYS A 2 8.65 -30.11 61.10
CA LYS A 2 8.83 -29.64 59.71
C LYS A 2 9.02 -30.86 58.81
N LYS A 3 8.15 -31.04 57.80
CA LYS A 3 8.39 -31.98 56.69
C LYS A 3 8.99 -31.20 55.52
N ASN A 4 10.26 -31.44 55.23
CA ASN A 4 10.91 -30.97 54.01
C ASN A 4 10.52 -31.91 52.86
N GLY A 5 9.74 -31.42 51.90
CA GLY A 5 9.46 -32.12 50.64
C GLY A 5 10.63 -31.93 49.68
N TYR A 6 11.47 -32.96 49.55
CA TYR A 6 12.55 -33.01 48.57
C TYR A 6 11.95 -33.35 47.19
N TYR A 7 11.68 -32.35 46.36
CA TYR A 7 11.47 -32.58 44.94
C TYR A 7 12.85 -32.70 44.29
N GLY A 8 13.24 -33.95 44.02
CA GLY A 8 14.55 -34.27 43.45
C GLY A 8 14.77 -33.71 42.03
N PRO A 9 16.01 -33.84 41.50
CA PRO A 9 16.46 -33.23 40.23
C PRO A 9 15.64 -33.63 38.99
N PHE A 10 14.78 -34.65 39.10
CA PHE A 10 13.88 -35.10 38.04
C PHE A 10 12.74 -34.12 37.73
N PHE A 11 12.35 -33.25 38.67
CA PHE A 11 11.27 -32.27 38.41
C PHE A 11 11.71 -31.18 37.42
N TRP A 12 13.00 -30.81 37.43
CA TRP A 12 13.55 -29.82 36.51
C TRP A 12 13.81 -30.37 35.10
N LEU A 13 14.13 -31.66 34.97
CA LEU A 13 14.30 -32.32 33.66
C LEU A 13 12.98 -32.40 32.87
N ALA A 14 11.85 -32.60 33.54
CA ALA A 14 10.53 -32.63 32.90
C ALA A 14 10.12 -31.24 32.34
N LEU A 15 10.41 -30.16 33.07
CA LEU A 15 10.10 -28.79 32.63
C LEU A 15 10.89 -28.36 31.39
N ILE A 16 12.17 -28.77 31.28
CA ILE A 16 13.00 -28.48 30.10
C ILE A 16 12.50 -29.26 28.87
N SER A 17 12.01 -30.49 29.04
CA SER A 17 11.49 -31.32 27.94
C SER A 17 10.20 -30.78 27.30
N PHE A 18 9.40 -29.99 28.02
CA PHE A 18 8.19 -29.34 27.49
C PHE A 18 8.44 -27.93 26.94
N ALA A 19 9.48 -27.24 27.41
CA ALA A 19 9.84 -25.92 26.89
C ALA A 19 10.45 -25.99 25.47
N VAL A 20 11.25 -27.01 25.17
CA VAL A 20 11.90 -27.15 23.85
C VAL A 20 10.89 -27.32 22.69
N PRO A 21 9.87 -28.20 22.77
CA PRO A 21 8.85 -28.29 21.73
C PRO A 21 8.06 -26.99 21.55
N PHE A 22 7.81 -26.24 22.62
CA PHE A 22 7.04 -25.00 22.56
C PHE A 22 7.84 -23.86 21.92
N VAL A 23 9.14 -23.73 22.22
CA VAL A 23 10.02 -22.75 21.55
C VAL A 23 10.25 -23.14 20.09
N VAL A 24 10.42 -24.43 19.78
CA VAL A 24 10.55 -24.90 18.40
C VAL A 24 9.25 -24.67 17.62
N ALA A 25 8.08 -24.96 18.21
CA ALA A 25 6.80 -24.67 17.59
C ALA A 25 6.58 -23.16 17.40
N ALA A 26 6.83 -22.34 18.42
CA ALA A 26 6.69 -20.89 18.33
C ALA A 26 7.63 -20.28 17.27
N LYS A 27 8.87 -20.76 17.14
CA LYS A 27 9.80 -20.36 16.06
C LYS A 27 9.38 -20.89 14.70
N ALA A 28 8.94 -22.15 14.60
CA ALA A 28 8.48 -22.76 13.34
C ALA A 28 7.21 -22.09 12.80
N PHE A 29 6.32 -21.61 13.69
CA PHE A 29 5.15 -20.82 13.29
C PHE A 29 5.49 -19.36 12.95
N HIS A 30 6.55 -18.79 13.53
CA HIS A 30 7.03 -17.45 13.16
C HIS A 30 7.72 -17.42 11.78
N GLU A 31 8.22 -18.56 11.30
CA GLU A 31 8.82 -18.71 9.97
C GLU A 31 7.98 -19.56 9.01
N VAL A 32 6.66 -19.42 9.02
CA VAL A 32 5.90 -19.83 7.82
C VAL A 32 6.12 -18.78 6.74
N LYS A 33 7.35 -18.73 6.19
CA LYS A 33 7.51 -18.27 4.81
C LYS A 33 6.68 -19.24 3.97
N LEU A 34 5.85 -18.74 3.07
CA LEU A 34 5.16 -19.59 2.10
C LEU A 34 6.23 -20.37 1.33
N THR A 35 6.53 -21.61 1.74
CA THR A 35 7.60 -22.41 1.13
C THR A 35 7.12 -23.05 -0.17
N THR A 36 5.82 -23.08 -0.41
CA THR A 36 5.23 -23.61 -1.64
C THR A 36 4.80 -22.45 -2.54
N ARG A 37 5.48 -22.34 -3.69
CA ARG A 37 5.02 -21.47 -4.78
C ARG A 37 3.57 -21.86 -5.15
N PRO A 38 2.71 -20.87 -5.45
CA PRO A 38 1.31 -21.13 -5.79
C PRO A 38 1.20 -21.97 -7.07
N SER A 39 0.15 -22.79 -7.13
CA SER A 39 -0.28 -23.45 -8.37
C SER A 39 -0.95 -22.42 -9.29
N ILE A 40 -0.71 -22.54 -10.59
CA ILE A 40 -1.27 -21.61 -11.60
C ILE A 40 -2.81 -21.65 -11.55
N SER A 41 -3.42 -20.50 -11.34
CA SER A 41 -4.87 -20.29 -11.34
C SER A 41 -5.21 -18.89 -11.85
N ALA A 42 -4.98 -18.67 -13.14
CA ALA A 42 -5.34 -17.43 -13.81
C ALA A 42 -6.85 -17.18 -13.78
N ASP A 43 -7.24 -15.92 -13.61
CA ASP A 43 -8.62 -15.47 -13.75
C ASP A 43 -9.02 -15.33 -15.25
N PRO A 44 -10.26 -14.94 -15.59
CA PRO A 44 -10.68 -14.82 -16.99
C PRO A 44 -9.86 -13.84 -17.84
N SER A 45 -9.10 -12.91 -17.23
CA SER A 45 -8.17 -12.02 -17.94
C SER A 45 -6.85 -12.70 -18.32
N GLY A 46 -6.61 -13.94 -17.88
CA GLY A 46 -5.35 -14.64 -18.08
C GLY A 46 -4.27 -14.32 -17.04
N VAL A 47 -4.60 -13.52 -16.01
CA VAL A 47 -3.68 -13.11 -14.95
C VAL A 47 -3.91 -13.95 -13.69
N ASP A 48 -2.83 -14.48 -13.12
CA ASP A 48 -2.87 -15.23 -11.86
C ASP A 48 -2.43 -14.34 -10.69
N HIS A 49 -3.43 -13.78 -9.98
CA HIS A 49 -3.19 -12.94 -8.82
C HIS A 49 -2.59 -13.69 -7.62
N ASN A 50 -2.54 -15.04 -7.60
CA ASN A 50 -1.83 -15.77 -6.55
C ASN A 50 -0.30 -15.59 -6.67
N LEU A 51 0.22 -15.37 -7.89
CA LEU A 51 1.62 -15.02 -8.09
C LEU A 51 1.94 -13.69 -7.40
N TRP A 52 1.08 -12.70 -7.61
CA TRP A 52 1.24 -11.39 -7.00
C TRP A 52 1.07 -11.42 -5.48
N ASP A 53 0.06 -12.13 -5.00
CA ASP A 53 -0.16 -12.35 -3.57
C ASP A 53 1.06 -13.00 -2.89
N TYR A 54 1.66 -14.01 -3.52
CA TYR A 54 2.89 -14.63 -3.03
C TYR A 54 4.06 -13.64 -2.94
N LEU A 55 4.28 -12.85 -3.99
CA LEU A 55 5.35 -11.84 -4.04
C LEU A 55 5.15 -10.77 -2.96
N LEU A 56 3.94 -10.26 -2.80
CA LEU A 56 3.59 -9.28 -1.77
C LEU A 56 3.82 -9.87 -0.36
N LYS A 57 3.36 -11.08 -0.08
CA LYS A 57 3.58 -11.72 1.23
C LYS A 57 5.05 -11.95 1.55
N SER A 58 5.86 -12.25 0.52
CA SER A 58 7.27 -12.59 0.64
C SER A 58 8.18 -11.37 0.79
N TYR A 59 7.87 -10.28 0.10
CA TYR A 59 8.78 -9.14 -0.07
C TYR A 59 8.20 -7.81 0.42
N VAL A 60 7.00 -7.80 0.98
CA VAL A 60 6.42 -6.60 1.63
C VAL A 60 6.28 -6.85 3.12
N ASP A 61 6.76 -5.91 3.93
CA ASP A 61 6.60 -5.93 5.39
C ASP A 61 6.39 -4.51 5.91
N GLY A 62 5.37 -4.30 6.75
CA GLY A 62 5.05 -2.97 7.31
C GLY A 62 4.83 -1.86 6.27
N GLY A 63 4.41 -2.19 5.04
CA GLY A 63 4.28 -1.21 3.94
C GLY A 63 5.59 -0.91 3.18
N LEU A 64 6.69 -1.59 3.53
CA LEU A 64 8.00 -1.44 2.91
C LEU A 64 8.30 -2.64 1.98
N VAL A 65 8.93 -2.36 0.83
CA VAL A 65 9.21 -3.35 -0.21
C VAL A 65 10.69 -3.73 -0.23
N ASP A 66 11.01 -5.02 -0.22
CA ASP A 66 12.34 -5.54 -0.54
C ASP A 66 12.51 -5.64 -2.06
N TYR A 67 12.82 -4.49 -2.68
CA TYR A 67 13.01 -4.37 -4.12
C TYR A 67 14.09 -5.29 -4.68
N ASP A 68 15.17 -5.46 -3.93
CA ASP A 68 16.33 -6.24 -4.33
C ASP A 68 15.98 -7.74 -4.36
N ALA A 69 15.33 -8.27 -3.31
CA ALA A 69 14.87 -9.64 -3.30
C ALA A 69 13.76 -9.90 -4.34
N MET A 70 12.79 -8.99 -4.47
CA MET A 70 11.72 -9.12 -5.47
C MET A 70 12.27 -9.14 -6.91
N SER A 71 13.29 -8.35 -7.22
CA SER A 71 13.92 -8.30 -8.55
C SER A 71 14.54 -9.65 -8.98
N ARG A 72 14.99 -10.45 -8.02
CA ARG A 72 15.61 -11.76 -8.25
C ARG A 72 14.58 -12.87 -8.42
N ASP A 73 13.35 -12.68 -7.95
CA ASP A 73 12.30 -13.68 -8.08
C ASP A 73 11.72 -13.69 -9.50
N TYR A 74 11.90 -14.79 -10.22
CA TYR A 74 11.39 -14.91 -11.60
C TYR A 74 9.85 -14.87 -11.67
N LEU A 75 9.15 -15.12 -10.56
CA LEU A 75 7.69 -14.99 -10.50
C LEU A 75 7.25 -13.55 -10.72
N PHE A 76 8.06 -12.56 -10.33
CA PHE A 76 7.73 -11.15 -10.59
C PHE A 76 7.71 -10.85 -12.09
N ARG A 77 8.75 -11.26 -12.83
CA ARG A 77 8.78 -11.15 -14.30
C ARG A 77 7.66 -11.96 -14.97
N THR A 78 7.28 -13.10 -14.38
CA THR A 78 6.16 -13.91 -14.88
C THR A 78 4.84 -13.18 -14.73
N TYR A 79 4.63 -12.52 -13.59
CA TYR A 79 3.44 -11.72 -13.33
C TYR A 79 3.34 -10.51 -14.26
N LEU A 80 4.45 -9.77 -14.46
CA LEU A 80 4.51 -8.65 -15.41
C LEU A 80 4.19 -9.08 -16.84
N ARG A 81 4.66 -10.26 -17.27
CA ARG A 81 4.29 -10.83 -18.58
C ARG A 81 2.80 -11.13 -18.67
N GLN A 82 2.20 -11.73 -17.64
CA GLN A 82 0.75 -11.96 -17.62
C GLN A 82 -0.03 -10.65 -17.72
N LEU A 83 0.38 -9.59 -17.02
CA LEU A 83 -0.24 -8.26 -17.16
C LEU A 83 -0.13 -7.70 -18.58
N SER A 84 1.01 -7.94 -19.25
CA SER A 84 1.22 -7.49 -20.63
C SER A 84 0.34 -8.19 -21.65
N GLU A 85 -0.02 -9.45 -21.40
CA GLU A 85 -0.85 -10.30 -22.25
C GLU A 85 -2.31 -10.36 -21.78
N ALA A 86 -2.67 -9.59 -20.74
CA ALA A 86 -3.97 -9.66 -20.11
C ALA A 86 -5.11 -9.34 -21.09
N GLU A 87 -6.26 -9.96 -20.85
CA GLU A 87 -7.52 -9.76 -21.59
C GLU A 87 -8.61 -9.15 -20.67
N PRO A 88 -8.50 -7.87 -20.26
CA PRO A 88 -9.45 -7.26 -19.31
C PRO A 88 -10.92 -7.30 -19.76
N GLN A 89 -11.17 -7.42 -21.07
CA GLN A 89 -12.50 -7.55 -21.65
C GLN A 89 -13.24 -8.83 -21.22
N ASN A 90 -12.51 -9.86 -20.79
CA ASN A 90 -13.10 -11.10 -20.30
C ASN A 90 -13.60 -10.99 -18.84
N LEU A 91 -13.20 -9.93 -18.13
CA LEU A 91 -13.68 -9.64 -16.78
C LEU A 91 -15.06 -8.97 -16.87
N THR A 92 -16.07 -9.62 -16.29
CA THR A 92 -17.47 -9.20 -16.43
C THR A 92 -17.90 -8.20 -15.36
N THR A 93 -17.18 -8.07 -14.25
CA THR A 93 -17.54 -7.18 -13.15
C THR A 93 -16.59 -5.98 -13.04
N ALA A 94 -17.13 -4.84 -12.61
CA ALA A 94 -16.33 -3.65 -12.36
C ALA A 94 -15.30 -3.87 -11.23
N THR A 95 -15.63 -4.70 -10.24
CA THR A 95 -14.71 -5.00 -9.14
C THR A 95 -13.55 -5.88 -9.58
N ASP A 96 -13.75 -6.85 -10.47
CA ASP A 96 -12.64 -7.62 -11.05
C ASP A 96 -11.73 -6.72 -11.90
N GLN A 97 -12.32 -5.87 -12.74
CA GLN A 97 -11.55 -4.94 -13.58
C GLN A 97 -10.73 -3.94 -12.74
N LEU A 98 -11.32 -3.38 -11.68
CA LEU A 98 -10.61 -2.46 -10.78
C LEU A 98 -9.53 -3.19 -9.98
N ALA A 99 -9.79 -4.41 -9.50
CA ALA A 99 -8.78 -5.21 -8.80
C ALA A 99 -7.56 -5.49 -9.70
N LEU A 100 -7.79 -5.89 -10.96
CA LEU A 100 -6.73 -6.09 -11.95
C LEU A 100 -5.89 -4.81 -12.13
N LEU A 101 -6.54 -3.66 -12.31
CA LEU A 101 -5.85 -2.38 -12.53
C LEU A 101 -5.08 -1.90 -11.29
N CYS A 102 -5.63 -2.05 -10.08
CA CYS A 102 -4.91 -1.73 -8.85
C CYS A 102 -3.65 -2.59 -8.69
N ASN A 103 -3.77 -3.90 -8.95
CA ASN A 103 -2.61 -4.80 -8.91
C ASN A 103 -1.58 -4.44 -9.99
N ALA A 104 -2.04 -4.14 -11.22
CA ALA A 104 -1.17 -3.74 -12.32
C ALA A 104 -0.38 -2.47 -11.98
N TYR A 105 -1.06 -1.42 -11.52
CA TYR A 105 -0.43 -0.16 -11.11
C TYR A 105 0.64 -0.40 -10.03
N ASN A 106 0.29 -1.09 -8.94
CA ASN A 106 1.23 -1.35 -7.84
C ASN A 106 2.43 -2.19 -8.29
N ALA A 107 2.22 -3.19 -9.15
CA ALA A 107 3.30 -3.98 -9.72
C ALA A 107 4.20 -3.15 -10.64
N PHE A 108 3.63 -2.25 -11.44
CA PHE A 108 4.38 -1.37 -12.36
C PHE A 108 5.18 -0.29 -11.64
N VAL A 109 4.68 0.26 -10.53
CA VAL A 109 5.47 1.14 -9.66
C VAL A 109 6.71 0.42 -9.15
N ILE A 110 6.53 -0.81 -8.65
CA ILE A 110 7.66 -1.60 -8.13
C ILE A 110 8.64 -1.98 -9.24
N ASP A 111 8.13 -2.37 -10.41
CA ASP A 111 8.92 -2.68 -11.60
C ASP A 111 9.71 -1.45 -12.10
N GLY A 112 9.10 -0.25 -12.12
CA GLY A 112 9.79 1.00 -12.46
C GLY A 112 10.94 1.31 -11.50
N VAL A 113 10.73 1.19 -10.18
CA VAL A 113 11.79 1.36 -9.17
C VAL A 113 12.95 0.39 -9.42
N ILE A 114 12.64 -0.89 -9.68
CA ILE A 114 13.64 -1.94 -9.92
C ILE A 114 14.40 -1.69 -11.23
N ARG A 115 13.67 -1.42 -12.32
CA ARG A 115 14.22 -1.19 -13.68
C ARG A 115 15.22 -0.03 -13.67
N HIS A 116 14.85 1.06 -13.03
CA HIS A 116 15.62 2.31 -13.01
C HIS A 116 16.59 2.41 -11.84
N LYS A 117 16.63 1.39 -10.96
CA LYS A 117 17.51 1.34 -9.78
C LYS A 117 17.39 2.58 -8.90
N ILE A 118 16.16 3.05 -8.69
CA ILE A 118 15.88 4.23 -7.86
C ILE A 118 16.27 3.89 -6.41
N ALA A 119 17.11 4.73 -5.81
CA ALA A 119 17.67 4.48 -4.49
C ALA A 119 17.10 5.41 -3.40
N ASP A 120 16.65 6.61 -3.77
CA ASP A 120 16.31 7.69 -2.86
C ASP A 120 14.85 8.12 -2.99
N SER A 121 14.39 8.56 -4.17
CA SER A 121 13.02 9.00 -4.40
C SER A 121 12.64 8.90 -5.87
N VAL A 122 11.42 8.44 -6.14
CA VAL A 122 10.85 8.46 -7.50
C VAL A 122 10.68 9.88 -8.05
N MET A 123 10.60 10.90 -7.19
CA MET A 123 10.47 12.30 -7.60
C MET A 123 11.77 12.87 -8.19
N ASN A 124 12.92 12.26 -7.88
CA ASN A 124 14.22 12.66 -8.40
C ASN A 124 14.55 11.97 -9.73
N PHE A 125 13.73 11.01 -10.16
CA PHE A 125 13.94 10.28 -11.40
C PHE A 125 13.29 10.99 -12.58
N GLN A 126 14.09 11.21 -13.63
CA GLN A 126 13.63 11.73 -14.91
C GLN A 126 14.33 11.01 -16.07
N GLN A 127 13.59 10.79 -17.16
CA GLN A 127 14.10 10.29 -18.43
C GLN A 127 13.43 11.06 -19.57
N ASP A 128 14.22 11.60 -20.49
CA ASP A 128 13.71 12.38 -21.64
C ASP A 128 12.74 13.50 -21.22
N GLU A 129 13.08 14.24 -20.15
CA GLU A 129 12.27 15.30 -19.53
C GLU A 129 10.95 14.83 -18.88
N LEU A 130 10.65 13.54 -18.92
CA LEU A 130 9.49 12.94 -18.27
C LEU A 130 9.85 12.46 -16.87
N GLY A 131 8.99 12.78 -15.89
CA GLY A 131 9.09 12.24 -14.54
C GLY A 131 8.65 10.78 -14.48
N PHE A 132 9.00 10.10 -13.38
CA PHE A 132 8.72 8.68 -13.14
C PHE A 132 7.29 8.22 -13.53
N PHE A 133 6.26 8.99 -13.19
CA PHE A 133 4.87 8.62 -13.43
C PHE A 133 4.36 8.88 -14.87
N ASP A 134 5.11 9.65 -15.67
CA ASP A 134 4.74 10.06 -17.03
C ASP A 134 5.39 9.20 -18.12
N ILE A 135 6.42 8.43 -17.77
CA ILE A 135 7.15 7.58 -18.71
C ILE A 135 6.24 6.44 -19.18
N LYS A 136 6.12 6.28 -20.51
CA LYS A 136 5.36 5.20 -21.13
C LYS A 136 6.25 3.97 -21.33
N GLU A 137 6.31 3.12 -20.32
CA GLU A 137 7.12 1.89 -20.34
C GLU A 137 6.39 0.64 -19.85
N HIS A 138 5.19 0.80 -19.28
CA HIS A 138 4.45 -0.31 -18.68
C HIS A 138 3.53 -0.94 -19.70
N LEU A 139 3.77 -2.22 -20.01
CA LEU A 139 2.98 -2.97 -20.97
C LEU A 139 1.80 -3.64 -20.27
N PHE A 140 0.59 -3.20 -20.58
CA PHE A 140 -0.66 -3.74 -20.03
C PHE A 140 -1.66 -4.03 -21.15
N ALA A 141 -2.14 -5.27 -21.24
CA ALA A 141 -3.09 -5.71 -22.26
C ALA A 141 -2.68 -5.28 -23.69
N GLY A 142 -1.40 -5.50 -24.04
CA GLY A 142 -0.82 -5.18 -25.34
C GLY A 142 -0.55 -3.68 -25.60
N LYS A 143 -0.76 -2.80 -24.62
CA LYS A 143 -0.54 -1.35 -24.75
C LYS A 143 0.55 -0.85 -23.81
N THR A 144 1.43 0.02 -24.33
CA THR A 144 2.42 0.71 -23.52
C THR A 144 1.80 1.98 -22.92
N LEU A 145 1.77 2.04 -21.59
CA LEU A 145 1.13 3.09 -20.81
C LEU A 145 2.10 3.69 -19.78
N SER A 146 1.82 4.91 -19.32
CA SER A 146 2.42 5.45 -18.11
C SER A 146 1.58 5.13 -16.88
N LEU A 147 2.15 5.26 -15.67
CA LEU A 147 1.42 5.12 -14.42
C LEU A 147 0.27 6.12 -14.33
N ASN A 148 0.49 7.37 -14.74
CA ASN A 148 -0.53 8.40 -14.81
C ASN A 148 -1.69 8.01 -15.73
N GLN A 149 -1.42 7.36 -16.88
CA GLN A 149 -2.50 6.87 -17.73
C GLN A 149 -3.32 5.76 -17.07
N ILE A 150 -2.65 4.83 -16.38
CA ILE A 150 -3.34 3.76 -15.65
C ILE A 150 -4.22 4.34 -14.55
N GLU A 151 -3.70 5.25 -13.72
CA GLU A 151 -4.44 5.87 -12.64
C GLU A 151 -5.57 6.79 -13.14
N HIS A 152 -5.26 7.80 -13.94
CA HIS A 152 -6.23 8.83 -14.29
C HIS A 152 -7.20 8.36 -15.38
N GLU A 153 -6.72 7.65 -16.41
CA GLU A 153 -7.55 7.27 -17.57
C GLU A 153 -8.27 5.95 -17.35
N LEU A 154 -7.59 4.95 -16.79
CA LEU A 154 -8.17 3.62 -16.64
C LEU A 154 -8.86 3.41 -15.28
N ILE A 155 -8.39 4.03 -14.20
CA ILE A 155 -8.98 3.86 -12.86
C ILE A 155 -9.95 5.01 -12.53
N ARG A 156 -9.46 6.23 -12.33
CA ARG A 156 -10.25 7.35 -11.78
C ARG A 156 -11.46 7.70 -12.63
N LYS A 157 -11.28 7.92 -13.94
CA LYS A 157 -12.36 8.27 -14.87
C LYS A 157 -13.46 7.20 -14.97
N ARG A 158 -13.09 5.93 -14.86
CA ARG A 158 -14.00 4.79 -15.12
C ARG A 158 -14.76 4.34 -13.87
N PHE A 159 -14.12 4.29 -12.72
CA PHE A 159 -14.70 3.68 -11.52
C PHE A 159 -15.24 4.68 -10.52
N ARG A 160 -14.71 5.92 -10.49
CA ARG A 160 -15.09 6.96 -9.49
C ARG A 160 -15.09 6.39 -8.06
N GLU A 161 -14.10 5.56 -7.77
CA GLU A 161 -13.93 4.90 -6.47
C GLU A 161 -12.83 5.62 -5.70
N PRO A 162 -13.16 6.52 -4.76
CA PRO A 162 -12.15 7.35 -4.11
C PRO A 162 -11.18 6.56 -3.23
N ARG A 163 -11.58 5.38 -2.74
CA ARG A 163 -10.72 4.54 -1.89
C ARG A 163 -9.50 3.97 -2.62
N ILE A 164 -9.41 4.14 -3.95
CA ILE A 164 -8.20 3.79 -4.71
C ILE A 164 -6.97 4.57 -4.22
N HIS A 165 -7.13 5.80 -3.72
CA HIS A 165 -6.03 6.63 -3.22
C HIS A 165 -5.37 6.10 -1.94
N VAL A 166 -6.01 5.14 -1.27
CA VAL A 166 -5.42 4.38 -0.14
C VAL A 166 -5.03 2.95 -0.52
N ALA A 167 -5.12 2.61 -1.80
CA ALA A 167 -4.82 1.30 -2.36
C ALA A 167 -3.70 1.32 -3.40
N LEU A 168 -3.58 2.40 -4.17
CA LEU A 168 -2.51 2.66 -5.10
C LEU A 168 -1.30 3.23 -4.35
N VAL A 169 -0.12 2.70 -4.64
CA VAL A 169 1.11 3.02 -3.91
C VAL A 169 2.11 3.68 -4.85
N CYS A 170 2.70 4.80 -4.46
CA CYS A 170 3.61 5.62 -5.28
C CYS A 170 5.10 5.46 -4.93
N ALA A 171 5.46 4.36 -4.25
CA ALA A 171 6.82 4.05 -3.75
C ALA A 171 7.44 5.05 -2.74
N ALA A 172 6.66 6.00 -2.23
CA ALA A 172 7.08 6.92 -1.18
C ALA A 172 6.85 6.33 0.21
N ARG A 173 7.64 6.76 1.21
CA ARG A 173 7.44 6.36 2.62
C ARG A 173 6.09 6.80 3.14
N ASP A 174 5.66 8.03 2.81
CA ASP A 174 4.38 8.59 3.26
C ASP A 174 3.17 8.14 2.44
N CYS A 175 3.40 7.21 1.51
CA CYS A 175 2.34 6.51 0.83
C CYS A 175 1.50 5.65 1.81
N PRO A 176 0.22 5.39 1.50
CA PRO A 176 -0.55 4.39 2.21
C PRO A 176 0.17 3.04 2.14
N SER A 177 0.14 2.30 3.24
CA SER A 177 0.88 1.04 3.35
C SER A 177 0.43 0.07 2.25
N ILE A 178 1.39 -0.41 1.45
CA ILE A 178 1.11 -1.46 0.46
C ILE A 178 0.59 -2.72 1.18
N ARG A 179 -0.53 -3.27 0.70
CA ARG A 179 -1.09 -4.50 1.25
C ARG A 179 -0.17 -5.68 0.95
N ARG A 180 -0.04 -6.58 1.93
CA ARG A 180 0.63 -7.88 1.77
C ARG A 180 -0.27 -8.93 1.12
N GLU A 181 -1.19 -8.51 0.26
CA GLU A 181 -2.09 -9.40 -0.49
C GLU A 181 -2.52 -8.72 -1.79
N ALA A 182 -2.75 -9.52 -2.82
CA ALA A 182 -3.29 -9.02 -4.08
C ALA A 182 -4.76 -8.60 -3.92
N TYR A 183 -5.18 -7.58 -4.66
CA TYR A 183 -6.60 -7.26 -4.80
C TYR A 183 -7.31 -8.34 -5.63
N THR A 184 -8.53 -8.71 -5.25
CA THR A 184 -9.36 -9.64 -6.03
C THR A 184 -10.77 -9.09 -6.11
N GLY A 185 -11.47 -9.21 -7.24
CA GLY A 185 -12.78 -8.55 -7.38
C GLY A 185 -13.81 -9.02 -6.36
N ARG A 186 -13.76 -10.29 -5.93
CA ARG A 186 -14.61 -10.81 -4.84
C ARG A 186 -14.38 -10.12 -3.49
N ARG A 187 -13.14 -9.72 -3.18
CA ARG A 187 -12.77 -9.10 -1.90
C ARG A 187 -12.52 -7.60 -1.98
N LEU A 188 -12.51 -7.02 -3.18
CA LEU A 188 -12.05 -5.65 -3.41
C LEU A 188 -12.72 -4.64 -2.47
N GLY A 189 -14.05 -4.70 -2.34
CA GLY A 189 -14.77 -3.80 -1.45
C GLY A 189 -14.30 -3.85 0.01
N THR A 190 -14.09 -5.06 0.54
CA THR A 190 -13.52 -5.26 1.89
C THR A 190 -12.07 -4.81 1.96
N GLN A 191 -11.25 -5.12 0.96
CA GLN A 191 -9.83 -4.75 0.96
C GLN A 191 -9.64 -3.22 0.91
N LEU A 192 -10.45 -2.52 0.12
CA LEU A 192 -10.46 -1.05 0.08
C LEU A 192 -10.98 -0.47 1.40
N GLN A 193 -12.00 -1.07 1.99
CA GLN A 193 -12.52 -0.68 3.29
C GLN A 193 -11.47 -0.84 4.39
N ASP A 194 -10.77 -1.97 4.43
CA ASP A 194 -9.71 -2.25 5.41
C ASP A 194 -8.59 -1.21 5.32
N GLN A 195 -8.13 -0.87 4.10
CA GLN A 195 -7.14 0.19 3.90
C GLN A 195 -7.65 1.55 4.36
N SER A 196 -8.92 1.84 4.12
CA SER A 196 -9.54 3.11 4.51
C SER A 196 -9.58 3.25 6.03
N VAL A 197 -9.94 2.18 6.75
CA VAL A 197 -9.94 2.15 8.22
C VAL A 197 -8.51 2.28 8.74
N LEU A 198 -7.55 1.53 8.18
CA LEU A 198 -6.15 1.64 8.57
C LEU A 198 -5.63 3.07 8.37
N PHE A 199 -5.91 3.70 7.22
CA PHE A 199 -5.51 5.06 6.91
C PHE A 199 -6.08 6.08 7.91
N ALA A 200 -7.40 6.02 8.16
CA ALA A 200 -8.09 6.94 9.04
C ALA A 200 -7.64 6.86 10.52
N ASN A 201 -7.06 5.72 10.92
CA ASN A 201 -6.65 5.46 12.31
C ASN A 201 -5.13 5.38 12.48
N THR A 202 -4.35 5.80 11.47
CA THR A 202 -2.88 5.89 11.59
C THR A 202 -2.46 7.36 11.76
N PRO A 203 -1.81 7.74 12.87
CA PRO A 203 -1.42 9.13 13.16
C PRO A 203 -0.58 9.81 12.07
N LYS A 204 0.17 8.99 11.32
CA LYS A 204 0.95 9.41 10.15
C LYS A 204 0.09 10.05 9.05
N TYR A 205 -1.18 9.67 8.92
CA TYR A 205 -2.05 10.15 7.86
C TYR A 205 -3.15 11.08 8.38
N VAL A 206 -3.64 10.83 9.59
CA VAL A 206 -4.73 11.59 10.20
C VAL A 206 -4.45 11.72 11.69
N HIS A 207 -4.27 12.93 12.19
CA HIS A 207 -4.23 13.18 13.63
C HIS A 207 -4.73 14.59 13.97
N TYR A 208 -5.02 14.82 15.24
CA TYR A 208 -5.43 16.11 15.76
C TYR A 208 -4.31 16.67 16.64
N ASP A 209 -3.92 17.92 16.39
CA ASP A 209 -2.96 18.66 17.20
C ASP A 209 -3.72 19.59 18.14
N GLU A 210 -3.66 19.28 19.43
CA GLU A 210 -4.30 20.06 20.50
C GLU A 210 -3.65 21.44 20.69
N SER A 211 -2.37 21.58 20.41
CA SER A 211 -1.62 22.81 20.67
C SER A 211 -1.97 23.92 19.69
N THR A 212 -2.25 23.56 18.44
CA THR A 212 -2.67 24.46 17.37
C THR A 212 -4.18 24.41 17.10
N ASN A 213 -4.89 23.46 17.72
CA ASN A 213 -6.30 23.17 17.47
C ASN A 213 -6.60 22.89 15.98
N THR A 214 -5.78 22.06 15.34
CA THR A 214 -5.90 21.75 13.90
C THR A 214 -6.00 20.24 13.66
N VAL A 215 -6.81 19.82 12.69
CA VAL A 215 -6.74 18.46 12.13
C VAL A 215 -5.63 18.44 11.10
N GLN A 216 -4.62 17.59 11.31
CA GLN A 216 -3.50 17.39 10.39
C GLN A 216 -3.79 16.18 9.50
N LEU A 217 -3.77 16.39 8.19
CA LEU A 217 -4.11 15.38 7.18
C LEU A 217 -2.95 15.11 6.23
N SER A 218 -2.89 13.88 5.72
CA SER A 218 -2.01 13.52 4.62
C SER A 218 -2.32 14.38 3.38
N PRO A 219 -1.29 14.92 2.70
CA PRO A 219 -1.43 15.63 1.42
C PRO A 219 -2.18 14.89 0.31
N LEU A 220 -2.31 13.57 0.39
CA LEU A 220 -3.17 12.80 -0.53
C LEU A 220 -4.60 13.34 -0.57
N LEU A 221 -5.11 13.83 0.56
CA LEU A 221 -6.44 14.42 0.65
C LEU A 221 -6.52 15.85 0.09
N ASP A 222 -5.38 16.54 -0.05
CA ASP A 222 -5.28 17.82 -0.76
C ASP A 222 -5.26 17.59 -2.26
N TRP A 223 -4.40 16.69 -2.73
CA TRP A 223 -4.21 16.42 -4.17
C TRP A 223 -5.42 15.74 -4.82
N TYR A 224 -6.13 14.89 -4.06
CA TYR A 224 -7.20 14.03 -4.58
C TYR A 224 -8.54 14.19 -3.86
N GLY A 225 -8.68 15.19 -2.98
CA GLY A 225 -9.87 15.36 -2.14
C GLY A 225 -11.19 15.44 -2.91
N ASP A 226 -11.15 15.98 -4.13
CA ASP A 226 -12.32 16.10 -5.01
C ASP A 226 -12.94 14.75 -5.41
N ASP A 227 -12.16 13.67 -5.40
CA ASP A 227 -12.67 12.34 -5.73
C ASP A 227 -13.67 11.83 -4.67
N TRP A 228 -13.67 12.42 -3.46
CA TRP A 228 -14.65 12.15 -2.41
C TRP A 228 -15.89 13.04 -2.46
N SER A 229 -16.00 13.98 -3.40
CA SER A 229 -17.11 14.94 -3.47
C SER A 229 -18.48 14.25 -3.49
N THR A 230 -18.63 13.15 -4.23
CA THR A 230 -19.88 12.37 -4.30
C THR A 230 -20.15 11.53 -3.04
N ALA A 231 -19.15 11.35 -2.18
CA ALA A 231 -19.24 10.68 -0.88
C ALA A 231 -19.41 11.66 0.30
N GLY A 232 -19.67 12.94 0.03
CA GLY A 232 -19.81 13.98 1.06
C GLY A 232 -18.49 14.60 1.51
N GLY A 233 -17.40 14.35 0.78
CA GLY A 233 -16.06 14.89 1.09
C GLY A 233 -15.21 13.95 1.96
N TYR A 234 -13.89 14.15 1.92
CA TYR A 234 -12.95 13.28 2.64
C TYR A 234 -13.09 13.40 4.17
N LEU A 235 -13.50 14.57 4.70
CA LEU A 235 -13.70 14.74 6.15
C LEU A 235 -14.88 13.91 6.66
N ALA A 236 -16.00 13.90 5.92
CA ALA A 236 -17.14 13.05 6.24
C ALA A 236 -16.73 11.57 6.19
N TRP A 237 -16.02 11.16 5.13
CA TRP A 237 -15.49 9.81 4.97
C TRP A 237 -14.57 9.40 6.13
N LEU A 238 -13.58 10.22 6.49
CA LEU A 238 -12.66 9.97 7.60
C LEU A 238 -13.42 9.86 8.93
N SER A 239 -14.35 10.78 9.21
CA SER A 239 -15.13 10.76 10.43
C SER A 239 -15.96 9.48 10.57
N GLY A 240 -16.44 8.90 9.46
CA GLY A 240 -17.17 7.63 9.47
C GLY A 240 -16.31 6.41 9.83
N LEU A 241 -14.99 6.50 9.62
CA LEU A 241 -14.03 5.41 9.79
C LEU A 241 -13.19 5.51 11.06
N THR A 242 -13.10 6.71 11.63
CA THR A 242 -12.25 6.99 12.80
C THR A 242 -12.83 6.37 14.06
N GLU A 243 -12.00 5.62 14.78
CA GLU A 243 -12.33 4.93 16.03
C GLU A 243 -12.16 5.83 17.26
N ASP A 244 -11.08 6.63 17.28
CA ASP A 244 -10.83 7.59 18.35
C ASP A 244 -11.93 8.67 18.38
N GLN A 245 -12.59 8.81 19.53
CA GLN A 245 -13.76 9.66 19.65
C GLN A 245 -13.41 11.14 19.59
N ASN A 246 -12.26 11.54 20.13
CA ASN A 246 -11.83 12.93 20.11
C ASN A 246 -11.52 13.36 18.65
N LEU A 247 -10.69 12.60 17.96
CA LEU A 247 -10.36 12.83 16.55
C LEU A 247 -11.60 12.80 15.66
N LYS A 248 -12.52 11.85 15.87
CA LYS A 248 -13.80 11.80 15.17
C LYS A 248 -14.60 13.09 15.33
N GLN A 249 -14.74 13.61 16.56
CA GLN A 249 -15.43 14.89 16.78
C GLN A 249 -14.70 16.05 16.09
N LYS A 250 -13.37 16.08 16.15
CA LYS A 250 -12.58 17.13 15.47
C LYS A 250 -12.71 17.09 13.95
N LEU A 251 -12.78 15.90 13.34
CA LEU A 251 -13.08 15.73 11.92
C LEU A 251 -14.48 16.23 11.55
N ILE A 252 -15.49 15.95 12.39
CA ILE A 252 -16.86 16.48 12.20
C ILE A 252 -16.84 18.02 12.30
N HIS A 253 -16.15 18.58 13.28
CA HIS A 253 -16.03 20.02 13.46
C HIS A 253 -15.26 20.69 12.32
N ALA A 254 -14.24 20.04 11.78
CA ALA A 254 -13.52 20.48 10.59
C ALA A 254 -14.43 20.49 9.36
N ASN A 255 -15.27 19.46 9.19
CA ASN A 255 -16.24 19.39 8.10
C ASN A 255 -17.29 20.52 8.18
N LEU A 256 -17.53 21.07 9.37
CA LEU A 256 -18.41 22.23 9.60
C LEU A 256 -17.66 23.57 9.54
N GLY A 257 -16.35 23.58 9.30
CA GLY A 257 -15.52 24.80 9.27
C GLY A 257 -15.22 25.40 10.64
N SER A 258 -15.38 24.64 11.72
CA SER A 258 -15.14 25.10 13.10
C SER A 258 -13.80 24.64 13.70
N VAL A 259 -13.06 23.81 12.98
CA VAL A 259 -11.69 23.39 13.27
C VAL A 259 -10.89 23.48 11.96
N ASP A 260 -9.70 24.06 12.01
CA ASP A 260 -8.87 24.21 10.83
C ASP A 260 -8.26 22.88 10.39
N VAL A 261 -8.16 22.71 9.07
CA VAL A 261 -7.46 21.58 8.44
C VAL A 261 -6.13 22.08 7.90
N VAL A 262 -5.06 21.36 8.24
CA VAL A 262 -3.73 21.59 7.70
C VAL A 262 -3.21 20.29 7.08
N PHE A 263 -2.48 20.40 5.97
CA PHE A 263 -1.85 19.24 5.34
C PHE A 263 -0.39 19.14 5.80
N MET A 264 0.01 17.93 6.17
CA MET A 264 1.36 17.63 6.66
C MET A 264 2.40 17.68 5.53
N ASP A 265 3.68 17.69 5.88
CA ASP A 265 4.75 17.40 4.92
C ASP A 265 4.63 15.94 4.42
N TYR A 266 5.15 15.66 3.22
CA TYR A 266 5.13 14.32 2.62
C TYR A 266 6.55 13.81 2.36
N ASP A 267 6.95 12.73 3.05
CA ASP A 267 8.22 12.04 2.85
C ASP A 267 8.21 11.20 1.57
N TRP A 268 8.78 11.79 0.53
CA TRP A 268 9.01 11.19 -0.79
C TRP A 268 10.17 10.20 -0.85
N SER A 269 10.88 9.95 0.26
CA SER A 269 11.93 8.94 0.25
C SER A 269 11.36 7.55 -0.05
N LEU A 270 12.17 6.69 -0.66
CA LEU A 270 11.76 5.40 -1.15
C LEU A 270 11.31 4.50 0.01
N ASN A 271 10.18 3.80 -0.16
CA ASN A 271 9.68 2.81 0.80
C ASN A 271 10.40 1.45 0.68
N GLY A 272 11.73 1.46 0.54
CA GLY A 272 12.56 0.26 0.49
C GLY A 272 12.89 -0.32 1.87
N GLN A 273 12.90 -1.64 2.00
CA GLN A 273 13.45 -2.30 3.18
C GLN A 273 14.97 -2.08 3.25
N GLY A 274 15.51 -1.84 4.45
CA GLY A 274 16.95 -1.66 4.65
C GLY A 274 17.52 -0.29 4.23
N VAL A 275 16.71 0.62 3.69
CA VAL A 275 17.12 2.01 3.44
C VAL A 275 17.28 2.72 4.79
N THR A 276 18.51 2.79 5.29
CA THR A 276 18.82 3.50 6.54
C THR A 276 18.73 5.01 6.26
N GLN A 277 18.21 5.79 7.22
CA GLN A 277 18.11 7.25 7.11
C GLN A 277 19.50 7.87 6.88
N SER A 278 19.89 8.11 5.65
CA SER A 278 20.95 9.05 5.32
C SER A 278 20.30 10.38 4.96
N ALA A 279 20.38 11.29 5.91
CA ALA A 279 20.14 12.72 5.87
C ALA A 279 19.87 13.33 4.48
N GLY A 280 18.66 13.87 4.37
CA GLY A 280 18.26 14.81 3.35
C GLY A 280 16.76 14.96 3.44
N LYS A 281 16.28 15.94 4.22
CA LYS A 281 14.99 16.57 3.89
C LYS A 281 15.21 17.07 2.47
N ALA A 282 14.80 16.29 1.47
CA ALA A 282 14.62 16.85 0.14
C ALA A 282 13.66 18.01 0.36
N ASP A 283 14.08 19.24 0.02
CA ASP A 283 13.16 20.36 -0.04
C ASP A 283 11.99 19.87 -0.84
N THR A 284 10.84 19.70 -0.18
CA THR A 284 9.60 19.31 -0.82
C THR A 284 9.43 20.32 -1.94
N PRO A 285 9.61 19.94 -3.23
CA PRO A 285 9.05 20.77 -4.26
C PRO A 285 7.58 20.89 -3.88
N LYS A 286 6.90 21.99 -4.19
CA LYS A 286 5.44 21.93 -4.26
C LYS A 286 5.12 20.88 -5.32
N ALA A 287 5.09 19.61 -4.91
CA ALA A 287 4.87 18.47 -5.76
C ALA A 287 3.39 18.55 -6.05
N SER A 288 3.09 19.33 -7.08
CA SER A 288 1.89 19.21 -7.86
C SER A 288 1.89 17.79 -8.41
N PHE A 289 1.36 16.86 -7.62
CA PHE A 289 0.82 15.63 -8.15
C PHE A 289 -0.29 16.06 -9.10
N GLY A 290 -0.07 15.83 -10.39
CA GLY A 290 -0.91 16.37 -11.45
C GLY A 290 -0.48 17.77 -11.92
N SER A 291 0.70 17.85 -12.52
CA SER A 291 0.93 18.79 -13.62
C SER A 291 2.04 18.25 -14.55
N GLY A 292 1.77 17.43 -15.56
CA GLY A 292 1.13 17.92 -16.79
C GLY A 292 -0.31 18.39 -16.60
N THR A 293 -0.46 19.66 -16.22
CA THR A 293 -1.72 20.36 -15.91
C THR A 293 -2.69 19.67 -14.95
N VAL A 294 -3.00 20.36 -13.85
CA VAL A 294 -4.15 20.11 -12.96
C VAL A 294 -5.41 19.92 -13.81
N PRO A 295 -6.11 18.76 -13.80
CA PRO A 295 -7.46 18.68 -14.35
C PRO A 295 -8.45 19.24 -13.32
N ASN A 296 -8.34 20.56 -13.14
CA ASN A 296 -9.31 21.51 -12.61
C ASN A 296 -8.97 22.95 -13.07
N GLN A 297 -8.19 23.08 -14.16
CA GLN A 297 -8.34 24.13 -15.17
C GLN A 297 -8.43 23.50 -16.56
#